data_AF-A0AAE4ACZ1-F1
#
_entry.id   AF-A0AAE4ACZ1-F1
#
_cell.length_a   1.000
_cell.length_b   1.000
_cell.length_c   1.000
_cell.angle_alpha   90.00
_cell.angle_beta   90.00
_cell.angle_gamma   90.00
#
_symmetry.space_group_name_H-M   'P 1'
#
loop_
_entity.id
_entity.type
_entity.pdbx_description
1 polymer ?
#
loop_
_entity_poly.entity_id
_entity_poly.type
_entity_poly.pdbx_seq_one_letter_code
_entity_poly.pdbx_strand_id
1 'polypeptide(L)'
;MIRIPAALTALAAVAAIATTGCGSNDDTTEKLQQQGQQLQERGRALQQKAATIARGVQDGTVDPQDASRELQDDAAQITEEAKDAAGDAIDAAKDNPNVPDEVKQQLDDAQAQIDSTGGN
;
A
#
# COMPACT_ATOMS: atom_id res chain seq x y z
N MET A 1 19.37 18.48 -6.06
CA MET A 1 18.00 18.40 -6.60
C MET A 1 17.48 17.00 -6.34
N ILE A 2 16.67 16.82 -5.31
CA ILE A 2 16.11 15.51 -4.92
C ILE A 2 14.90 15.27 -5.82
N ARG A 3 14.98 14.27 -6.70
CA ARG A 3 13.86 13.82 -7.53
C ARG A 3 12.97 12.94 -6.65
N ILE A 4 11.88 13.52 -6.16
CA ILE A 4 10.83 12.78 -5.45
C ILE A 4 10.13 11.90 -6.50
N PRO A 5 10.19 10.56 -6.41
CA PRO A 5 9.52 9.69 -7.35
C PRO A 5 8.00 9.87 -7.23
N ALA A 6 7.31 9.90 -8.38
CA ALA A 6 5.86 10.09 -8.51
C ALA A 6 5.01 9.09 -7.69
N ALA A 7 5.60 8.00 -7.22
CA ALA A 7 4.99 7.05 -6.29
C ALA A 7 4.53 7.69 -4.97
N LEU A 8 5.24 8.72 -4.47
CA LEU A 8 4.89 9.39 -3.22
C LEU A 8 3.67 10.32 -3.32
N THR A 9 3.30 10.73 -4.54
CA THR A 9 2.17 11.66 -4.76
C THR A 9 0.84 10.92 -4.90
N ALA A 10 0.85 9.66 -5.38
CA ALA A 10 -0.36 8.85 -5.49
C ALA A 10 -0.95 8.46 -4.12
N LEU A 11 -0.10 8.21 -3.11
CA LEU A 11 -0.55 7.80 -1.77
C LEU A 11 -1.37 8.90 -1.05
N ALA A 12 -1.15 10.17 -1.39
CA ALA A 12 -1.89 11.29 -0.81
C ALA A 12 -3.30 11.46 -1.40
N ALA A 13 -3.55 10.98 -2.62
CA ALA A 13 -4.86 11.09 -3.27
C ALA A 13 -5.89 10.11 -2.69
N VAL A 14 -5.46 8.89 -2.32
CA VAL A 14 -6.34 7.87 -1.72
C VAL A 14 -6.81 8.27 -0.32
N ALA A 15 -5.98 8.99 0.45
CA ALA A 15 -6.34 9.48 1.78
C ALA A 15 -7.48 10.52 1.75
N ALA A 16 -7.66 11.26 0.65
CA ALA A 16 -8.74 12.24 0.54
C ALA A 16 -10.10 11.59 0.26
N ILE A 17 -10.14 10.46 -0.45
CA ILE A 17 -11.39 9.76 -0.81
C ILE A 17 -11.96 8.97 0.38
N ALA A 18 -11.10 8.50 1.29
CA ALA A 18 -11.53 7.78 2.49
C ALA A 18 -12.28 8.67 3.52
N THR A 19 -12.27 10.00 3.37
CA THR A 19 -12.92 10.90 4.34
C THR A 19 -14.36 11.31 4.00
N THR A 20 -14.85 10.98 2.80
CA THR A 20 -16.24 11.30 2.40
C THR A 20 -17.13 10.08 2.17
N GLY A 21 -16.62 8.86 2.38
CA GLY A 21 -17.35 7.60 2.26
C GLY A 21 -17.74 6.98 3.61
N CYS A 22 -18.29 7.77 4.55
CA CYS A 22 -18.85 7.22 5.78
C CYS A 22 -20.28 6.73 5.50
N GLY A 23 -20.41 5.44 5.16
CA GLY A 23 -21.72 4.80 5.05
C GLY A 23 -21.76 3.72 3.98
N SER A 24 -21.18 2.56 4.27
CA SER A 24 -21.70 1.24 3.88
C SER A 24 -20.80 0.15 4.45
N ASN A 25 -21.39 -0.71 5.27
CA ASN A 25 -20.85 -1.94 5.87
C ASN A 25 -19.72 -1.79 6.90
N ASP A 26 -20.09 -2.06 8.17
CA ASP A 26 -19.16 -2.14 9.31
C ASP A 26 -18.02 -3.14 9.07
N ASP A 27 -18.30 -4.32 8.47
CA ASP A 27 -17.28 -5.36 8.23
C ASP A 27 -16.15 -4.92 7.28
N THR A 28 -16.48 -4.21 6.21
CA THR A 28 -15.51 -3.76 5.21
C THR A 28 -14.64 -2.65 5.79
N THR A 29 -15.24 -1.74 6.55
CA THR A 29 -14.53 -0.65 7.23
C THR A 29 -13.56 -1.18 8.29
N GLU A 30 -13.97 -2.18 9.08
CA GLU A 30 -13.10 -2.82 10.06
C GLU A 30 -11.93 -3.55 9.40
N LYS A 31 -12.17 -4.29 8.31
CA LYS A 31 -11.12 -4.94 7.53
C LYS A 31 -10.11 -3.95 6.97
N LEU A 32 -10.58 -2.86 6.36
CA LEU A 32 -9.73 -1.81 5.80
C LEU A 32 -8.92 -1.09 6.88
N GLN A 33 -9.50 -0.84 8.04
CA GLN A 33 -8.75 -0.30 9.18
C GLN A 33 -7.68 -1.28 9.67
N GLN A 34 -8.01 -2.56 9.81
CA GLN A 34 -7.05 -3.58 10.24
C GLN A 34 -5.91 -3.75 9.23
N GLN A 35 -6.23 -3.84 7.94
CA GLN A 35 -5.25 -3.87 6.86
C GLN A 35 -4.37 -2.62 6.88
N GLY A 36 -4.97 -1.43 7.01
CA GLY A 36 -4.23 -0.17 7.09
C GLY A 36 -3.29 -0.09 8.29
N GLN A 37 -3.73 -0.54 9.47
CA GLN A 37 -2.88 -0.59 10.66
C GLN A 37 -1.74 -1.60 10.50
N GLN A 38 -2.04 -2.81 10.02
CA GLN A 38 -1.00 -3.82 9.76
C GLN A 38 0.02 -3.33 8.74
N LEU A 39 -0.41 -2.69 7.66
CA LEU A 39 0.47 -2.15 6.63
C LEU A 39 1.38 -1.06 7.20
N GLN A 40 0.84 -0.21 8.07
CA GLN A 40 1.60 0.85 8.71
C GLN A 40 2.62 0.31 9.73
N GLU A 41 2.24 -0.71 10.50
CA GLU A 41 3.14 -1.42 11.42
C GLU A 41 4.26 -2.14 10.66
N ARG A 42 3.93 -2.88 9.60
CA ARG A 42 4.91 -3.56 8.76
C ARG A 42 5.83 -2.59 8.04
N GLY A 43 5.33 -1.44 7.58
CA GLY A 43 6.16 -0.38 7.00
C GLY A 43 7.18 0.15 8.00
N ARG A 44 6.78 0.36 9.27
CA ARG A 44 7.71 0.73 10.35
C ARG A 44 8.70 -0.39 10.66
N ALA A 45 8.23 -1.64 10.71
CA ALA A 45 9.07 -2.80 10.94
C ALA A 45 10.12 -2.95 9.83
N LEU A 46 9.74 -2.79 8.56
CA LEU A 46 10.66 -2.81 7.42
C LEU A 46 11.73 -1.72 7.53
N GLN A 47 11.35 -0.49 7.92
CA GLN A 47 12.32 0.59 8.14
C GLN A 47 13.32 0.25 9.26
N GLN A 48 12.84 -0.31 10.37
CA GLN A 48 13.70 -0.73 11.47
C GLN A 48 14.60 -1.91 11.07
N LYS A 49 14.06 -2.84 10.30
CA LYS A 49 14.78 -4.01 9.78
C LYS A 49 15.87 -3.57 8.81
N ALA A 50 15.56 -2.67 7.87
CA ALA A 50 16.54 -2.08 6.96
C ALA A 50 17.67 -1.37 7.71
N ALA A 51 17.36 -0.64 8.79
CA ALA A 51 18.39 -0.01 9.62
C ALA A 51 19.26 -1.04 10.38
N THR A 52 18.66 -2.14 10.84
CA THR A 52 19.37 -3.23 11.52
C THR A 52 20.27 -3.98 10.55
N ILE A 53 19.74 -4.33 9.38
CA ILE A 53 20.47 -5.01 8.31
C ILE A 53 21.62 -4.13 7.80
N ALA A 54 21.40 -2.83 7.60
CA ALA A 54 22.45 -1.91 7.18
C ALA A 54 23.62 -1.87 8.16
N ARG A 55 23.35 -1.93 9.48
CA ARG A 55 24.40 -2.09 10.49
C ARG A 55 25.04 -3.47 10.42
N GLY A 56 24.26 -4.54 10.29
CA GLY A 56 24.78 -5.89 10.17
C GLY A 56 25.73 -6.07 8.98
N VAL A 57 25.42 -5.45 7.84
CA VAL A 57 26.28 -5.41 6.66
C VAL A 57 27.54 -4.58 6.91
N GLN A 58 27.43 -3.42 7.57
CA GLN A 58 28.60 -2.60 7.96
C GLN A 58 29.53 -3.33 8.94
N ASP A 59 28.96 -4.07 9.88
CA ASP A 59 29.67 -4.84 10.89
C ASP A 59 30.15 -6.21 10.38
N GLY A 60 29.80 -6.57 9.13
CA GLY A 60 30.17 -7.84 8.49
C GLY A 60 29.48 -9.09 9.06
N THR A 61 28.39 -8.90 9.82
CA THR A 61 27.60 -9.97 10.45
C THR A 61 26.46 -10.48 9.55
N VAL A 62 26.09 -9.71 8.53
CA VAL A 62 25.05 -10.05 7.55
C VAL A 62 25.61 -9.89 6.15
N ASP A 63 25.31 -10.83 5.25
CA ASP A 63 25.70 -10.71 3.85
C ASP A 63 24.81 -9.66 3.13
N PRO A 64 25.40 -8.70 2.41
CA PRO A 64 24.65 -7.67 1.69
C PRO A 64 23.67 -8.23 0.65
N GLN A 65 23.92 -9.43 0.11
CA GLN A 65 23.03 -10.06 -0.87
C GLN A 65 21.78 -10.63 -0.19
N ASP A 66 21.95 -11.32 0.93
CA ASP A 66 20.85 -11.87 1.72
C ASP A 66 20.02 -10.74 2.35
N ALA A 67 20.69 -9.72 2.87
CA ALA A 67 20.11 -8.47 3.33
C ALA A 67 19.19 -7.82 2.28
N SER A 68 19.68 -7.71 1.03
CA SER A 68 18.94 -7.07 -0.04
C SER A 68 17.76 -7.90 -0.52
N ARG A 69 17.88 -9.24 -0.50
CA ARG A 69 16.77 -10.16 -0.81
C ARG A 69 15.69 -10.08 0.24
N GLU A 70 16.06 -10.18 1.52
CA GLU A 70 15.11 -10.17 2.61
C GLU A 70 14.31 -8.85 2.65
N LEU A 71 14.97 -7.72 2.42
CA LEU A 71 14.28 -6.43 2.30
C LEU A 71 13.39 -6.32 1.06
N GLN A 72 13.79 -6.92 -0.06
CA GLN A 72 12.97 -6.95 -1.28
C GLN A 72 11.74 -7.83 -1.10
N ASP A 73 11.88 -9.00 -0.48
CA ASP A 73 10.77 -9.92 -0.20
C ASP A 73 9.76 -9.27 0.75
N ASP A 74 10.23 -8.65 1.85
CA ASP A 74 9.36 -7.93 2.77
C ASP A 74 8.66 -6.73 2.08
N ALA A 75 9.38 -5.98 1.25
CA ALA A 75 8.82 -4.86 0.51
C ALA A 75 7.80 -5.30 -0.54
N ALA A 76 8.06 -6.41 -1.22
CA ALA A 76 7.13 -7.02 -2.18
C ALA A 76 5.86 -7.47 -1.45
N GLN A 77 5.99 -8.15 -0.31
CA GLN A 77 4.83 -8.58 0.47
C GLN A 77 3.98 -7.40 0.97
N ILE A 78 4.61 -6.34 1.48
CA ILE A 78 3.90 -5.11 1.87
C ILE A 78 3.22 -4.48 0.65
N THR A 79 3.85 -4.52 -0.51
CA THR A 79 3.26 -3.98 -1.74
C THR A 79 2.02 -4.77 -2.15
N GLU A 80 2.05 -6.11 -2.13
CA GLU A 80 0.87 -6.93 -2.41
C GLU A 80 -0.25 -6.67 -1.40
N GLU A 81 0.05 -6.62 -0.11
CA GLU A 81 -0.96 -6.32 0.93
C GLU A 81 -1.54 -4.90 0.76
N ALA A 82 -0.74 -3.95 0.32
CA ALA A 82 -1.21 -2.60 0.01
C ALA A 82 -2.14 -2.57 -1.21
N LYS A 83 -1.87 -3.40 -2.23
CA LYS A 83 -2.73 -3.54 -3.40
C LYS A 83 -4.06 -4.17 -3.03
N ASP A 84 -4.03 -5.26 -2.27
CA ASP A 84 -5.25 -5.94 -1.81
C ASP A 84 -6.13 -4.96 -1.00
N ALA A 85 -5.53 -4.24 -0.05
CA ALA A 85 -6.26 -3.25 0.74
C ALA A 85 -6.80 -2.08 -0.10
N ALA A 86 -6.03 -1.61 -1.09
CA ALA A 86 -6.48 -0.57 -2.00
C ALA A 86 -7.60 -1.07 -2.92
N GLY A 87 -7.54 -2.32 -3.36
CA GLY A 87 -8.57 -2.96 -4.16
C GLY A 87 -9.87 -3.14 -3.39
N ASP A 88 -9.78 -3.65 -2.16
CA ASP A 88 -10.92 -3.77 -1.25
C ASP A 88 -11.59 -2.39 -1.02
N ALA A 89 -10.80 -1.31 -0.87
CA ALA A 89 -11.32 0.05 -0.76
C ALA A 89 -12.04 0.53 -2.02
N ILE A 90 -11.46 0.26 -3.19
CA ILE A 90 -12.01 0.66 -4.49
C ILE A 90 -13.34 -0.06 -4.75
N ASP A 91 -13.38 -1.37 -4.51
CA ASP A 91 -14.61 -2.16 -4.68
C ASP A 91 -15.70 -1.71 -3.70
N ALA A 92 -15.35 -1.45 -2.43
CA ALA A 92 -16.28 -0.90 -1.47
C ALA A 92 -16.84 0.47 -1.88
N ALA A 93 -16.01 1.32 -2.48
CA ALA A 93 -16.44 2.62 -3.01
C ALA A 93 -17.36 2.47 -4.23
N LYS A 94 -17.07 1.52 -5.13
CA LYS A 94 -17.89 1.24 -6.32
C LYS A 94 -19.26 0.66 -5.98
N ASP A 95 -19.33 -0.16 -4.92
CA ASP A 95 -20.57 -0.73 -4.41
C ASP A 95 -21.49 0.32 -3.76
N ASN A 96 -20.98 1.52 -3.48
CA ASN A 96 -21.81 2.59 -2.94
C ASN A 96 -22.74 3.18 -4.02
N PRO A 97 -24.07 3.10 -3.84
CA PRO A 97 -25.03 3.58 -4.85
C PRO A 97 -25.03 5.10 -5.03
N ASN A 98 -24.44 5.86 -4.10
CA ASN A 98 -24.33 7.32 -4.19
C ASN A 98 -23.13 7.79 -5.02
N VAL A 99 -22.28 6.87 -5.49
CA VAL A 99 -21.11 7.20 -6.30
C VAL A 99 -21.53 7.35 -7.77
N PRO A 100 -21.29 8.52 -8.40
CA PRO A 100 -21.58 8.74 -9.82
C PRO A 100 -20.81 7.78 -10.72
N ASP A 101 -21.36 7.44 -11.88
CA ASP A 101 -20.74 6.50 -12.83
C ASP A 101 -19.35 6.99 -13.32
N GLU A 102 -19.15 8.30 -13.44
CA GLU A 102 -17.86 8.90 -13.77
C GLU A 102 -16.80 8.63 -12.69
N VAL A 103 -17.19 8.58 -11.42
CA VAL A 103 -16.29 8.26 -10.30
C VAL A 103 -16.03 6.75 -10.27
N LYS A 104 -17.03 5.90 -10.57
CA LYS A 104 -16.83 4.46 -10.71
C LYS A 104 -15.82 4.14 -11.81
N GLN A 105 -15.88 4.86 -12.94
CA GLN A 105 -14.94 4.69 -14.03
C GLN A 105 -13.52 5.11 -13.64
N GLN A 106 -13.36 6.21 -12.88
CA GLN A 106 -12.05 6.59 -12.33
C GLN A 106 -11.51 5.57 -11.31
N LEU A 107 -12.40 4.95 -10.54
CA LEU A 107 -12.06 3.88 -9.60
C LEU A 107 -11.65 2.60 -10.35
N ASP A 108 -12.30 2.25 -11.45
CA ASP A 108 -11.89 1.13 -12.33
C ASP A 108 -10.52 1.38 -12.95
N ASP A 109 -10.25 2.60 -13.45
CA ASP A 109 -8.95 2.97 -13.98
C ASP A 109 -7.85 2.95 -12.90
N ALA A 110 -8.19 3.29 -11.66
CA ALA A 110 -7.28 3.20 -10.52
C ALA A 110 -7.01 1.73 -10.15
N GLN A 111 -8.03 0.87 -10.12
CA GLN A 111 -7.89 -0.57 -9.89
C GLN A 111 -6.97 -1.19 -10.94
N ALA A 112 -7.21 -0.91 -12.22
CA ALA A 112 -6.42 -1.44 -13.31
C ALA A 112 -4.94 -1.00 -13.23
N GLN A 113 -4.68 0.22 -12.75
CA GLN A 113 -3.31 0.70 -12.51
C GLN A 113 -2.64 -0.03 -11.34
N ILE A 114 -3.36 -0.28 -10.25
CA ILE A 114 -2.84 -1.02 -9.08
C ILE A 114 -2.46 -2.45 -9.49
N ASP A 115 -3.35 -3.12 -10.22
CA ASP A 115 -3.12 -4.48 -10.73
C ASP A 115 -1.94 -4.51 -11.71
N SER A 116 -1.84 -3.51 -12.59
CA SER A 116 -0.75 -3.40 -13.57
C SER A 116 0.60 -3.05 -12.95
N THR A 117 0.63 -2.43 -11.77
CA THR A 117 1.88 -2.07 -11.08
C THR A 117 2.52 -3.28 -10.38
N GLY A 118 1.85 -4.44 -10.35
CA GLY A 118 2.35 -5.70 -9.78
C GLY A 118 2.87 -6.76 -10.74
N GLY A 119 2.60 -6.63 -12.03
CA GLY A 119 3.01 -7.60 -13.02
C GLY A 119 4.27 -7.17 -13.75
N ASN A 120 5.45 -7.46 -13.20
CA ASN A 120 6.69 -7.70 -13.97
C ASN A 120 7.68 -8.54 -13.19
#